data_AF-A0A505CFV9-F1
#
_entry.id   AF-A0A505CFV9-F1
#
_cell.length_a   1.000
_cell.length_b   1.000
_cell.length_c   1.000
_cell.angle_alpha   90.00
_cell.angle_beta   90.00
_cell.angle_gamma   90.00
#
_symmetry.space_group_name_H-M   'P 1'
#
loop_
_entity.id
_entity.type
_entity.pdbx_description
1 polymer ?
#
loop_
_entity_poly.entity_id
_entity_poly.type
_entity_poly.pdbx_seq_one_letter_code
_entity_poly.pdbx_strand_id
1 'polypeptide(L)'
;MSAPLINTHPDAFRLKQPNRSFFWRFDGANLYLLRTALNDPDGGWDAARPFYVNADTSRVFLGPDTTVNGHFYVGGAMVDTDGNIYSTLWGGWLSTWLNNQFAARDSAINARATKSSGYLANTGWFKDSSTGLILQWGEVGRTGYGTWVNFPIAFTSFCSGVFLTLSDSPVSLNNSTQNIHAAGRTLSGFNYAANAAESSAFWLAIGG
;
A
#
# COMPACT_ATOMS: atom_id res chain seq x y z
N MET A 1 9.49 64.17 -15.81
CA MET A 1 8.02 64.20 -16.09
C MET A 1 7.31 64.11 -14.75
N SER A 2 6.35 64.98 -14.42
CA SER A 2 5.63 65.00 -13.13
C SER A 2 4.20 64.45 -13.19
N ALA A 3 3.64 64.29 -14.40
CA ALA A 3 2.37 63.61 -14.65
C ALA A 3 2.61 62.17 -15.16
N PRO A 4 1.65 61.24 -15.00
CA PRO A 4 1.74 59.90 -15.55
C PRO A 4 1.90 59.91 -17.07
N LEU A 5 2.65 58.95 -17.61
CA LEU A 5 2.67 58.69 -19.04
C LEU A 5 1.38 57.97 -19.44
N ILE A 6 0.52 58.64 -20.21
CA ILE A 6 -0.72 58.06 -20.73
C ILE A 6 -0.50 57.64 -22.18
N ASN A 7 -0.81 56.38 -22.48
CA ASN A 7 -0.81 55.84 -23.84
C ASN A 7 -2.23 55.39 -24.20
N THR A 8 -2.73 55.84 -25.35
CA THR A 8 -4.05 55.46 -25.88
C THR A 8 -3.96 54.41 -26.98
N HIS A 9 -2.76 53.99 -27.37
CA HIS A 9 -2.51 52.93 -28.34
C HIS A 9 -2.56 51.55 -27.64
N PRO A 10 -3.26 50.54 -28.22
CA PRO A 10 -3.34 49.21 -27.62
C PRO A 10 -1.98 48.56 -27.39
N ASP A 11 -1.06 48.66 -28.36
CA ASP A 11 0.33 48.23 -28.21
C ASP A 11 1.13 49.38 -27.59
N ALA A 12 1.40 49.28 -26.28
CA ALA A 12 1.88 50.38 -25.49
C ALA A 12 3.41 50.39 -25.32
N PHE A 13 3.91 49.94 -24.17
CA PHE A 13 5.32 50.05 -23.81
C PHE A 13 6.14 48.91 -24.42
N ARG A 14 7.09 49.23 -25.30
CA ARG A 14 7.94 48.28 -26.04
C ARG A 14 9.40 48.34 -25.59
N LEU A 15 9.93 47.17 -25.22
CA LEU A 15 11.33 46.91 -24.90
C LEU A 15 12.01 46.27 -26.12
N LYS A 16 12.72 47.08 -26.90
CA LYS A 16 13.33 46.66 -28.18
C LYS A 16 14.74 46.12 -27.98
N GLN A 17 15.02 44.97 -28.62
CA GLN A 17 16.36 44.41 -28.84
C GLN A 17 16.54 44.11 -30.34
N PRO A 18 17.76 43.90 -30.86
CA PRO A 18 18.00 43.77 -32.31
C PRO A 18 17.14 42.70 -33.01
N ASN A 19 16.87 41.58 -32.35
CA ASN A 19 16.17 40.45 -32.96
C ASN A 19 14.70 40.33 -32.54
N ARG A 20 14.29 40.99 -31.46
CA ARG A 20 12.96 40.79 -30.86
C ARG A 20 12.62 41.92 -29.91
N SER A 21 11.34 42.22 -29.80
CA SER A 21 10.82 43.08 -28.74
C SER A 21 9.86 42.32 -27.83
N PHE A 22 9.83 42.71 -26.56
CA PHE A 22 8.69 42.45 -25.66
C PHE A 22 7.89 43.73 -25.48
N PHE A 23 6.58 43.62 -25.36
CA PHE A 23 5.74 44.81 -25.15
C PHE A 23 4.44 44.49 -24.41
N TRP A 24 3.95 45.50 -23.70
CA TRP A 24 2.64 45.46 -23.07
C TRP A 24 1.55 45.85 -24.07
N ARG A 25 0.52 45.03 -24.18
CA ARG A 25 -0.67 45.30 -25.02
C ARG A 25 -1.93 45.26 -24.17
N PHE A 26 -2.77 46.29 -24.26
CA PHE A 26 -4.14 46.25 -23.72
C PHE A 26 -5.14 46.45 -24.87
N ASP A 27 -5.95 45.42 -25.14
CA ASP A 27 -6.91 45.43 -26.26
C ASP A 27 -8.34 45.83 -25.85
N GLY A 28 -8.53 46.23 -24.60
CA GLY A 28 -9.83 46.54 -24.01
C GLY A 28 -10.43 45.40 -23.19
N ALA A 29 -10.00 44.15 -23.40
CA ALA A 29 -10.49 42.98 -22.66
C ALA A 29 -9.39 42.34 -21.81
N ASN A 30 -8.14 42.32 -22.30
CA ASN A 30 -7.02 41.70 -21.59
C ASN A 30 -5.75 42.53 -21.72
N LEU A 31 -4.97 42.55 -20.63
CA LEU A 31 -3.61 43.08 -20.61
C LEU A 31 -2.63 41.93 -20.86
N TYR A 32 -1.79 42.04 -21.88
CA TYR A 32 -0.81 41.03 -22.28
C TYR A 32 0.62 41.53 -22.13
N LEU A 33 1.53 40.62 -21.79
CA LEU A 33 2.94 40.73 -22.15
C LEU A 33 3.16 39.89 -23.42
N LEU A 34 3.43 40.55 -24.55
CA LEU A 34 3.63 39.92 -25.84
C LEU A 34 5.08 40.04 -26.30
N ARG A 35 5.44 39.23 -27.30
CA ARG A 35 6.72 39.29 -27.98
C ARG A 35 6.54 39.28 -29.49
N THR A 36 7.45 39.93 -30.20
CA THR A 36 7.44 39.91 -31.66
C THR A 36 8.00 38.61 -32.24
N ALA A 37 7.83 38.40 -33.54
CA ALA A 37 8.51 37.34 -34.28
C ALA A 37 10.04 37.53 -34.22
N LEU A 38 10.79 36.45 -34.48
CA LEU A 38 12.25 36.51 -34.54
C LEU A 38 12.69 37.36 -35.74
N ASN A 39 13.68 38.23 -35.53
CA ASN A 39 14.23 39.17 -36.52
C ASN A 39 13.24 40.23 -37.00
N ASP A 40 12.15 40.44 -36.26
CA ASP A 40 11.17 41.48 -36.52
C ASP A 40 10.87 42.25 -35.22
N PRO A 41 11.82 43.07 -34.72
CA PRO A 41 11.63 43.77 -33.45
C PRO A 41 10.59 44.90 -33.51
N ASP A 42 10.19 45.35 -34.70
CA ASP A 42 9.25 46.46 -34.90
C ASP A 42 7.83 46.01 -35.31
N GLY A 43 7.66 44.76 -35.76
CA GLY A 43 6.37 44.23 -36.17
C GLY A 43 5.40 43.88 -35.03
N GLY A 44 4.40 43.07 -35.40
CA GLY A 44 3.33 42.58 -34.53
C GLY A 44 3.78 41.48 -33.56
N TRP A 45 2.83 40.87 -32.85
CA TRP A 45 3.11 39.78 -31.91
C TRP A 45 3.12 38.40 -32.59
N ASP A 46 3.94 37.48 -32.07
CA ASP A 46 3.90 36.06 -32.46
C ASP A 46 2.74 35.31 -31.75
N ALA A 47 2.67 33.99 -31.92
CA ALA A 47 1.62 33.17 -31.30
C ALA A 47 1.78 32.98 -29.77
N ALA A 48 2.91 33.36 -29.17
CA ALA A 48 3.16 33.10 -27.76
C ALA A 48 2.36 34.03 -26.85
N ARG A 49 1.89 33.49 -25.71
CA ARG A 49 1.20 34.25 -24.65
C ARG A 49 1.86 33.96 -23.29
N PRO A 50 3.03 34.55 -23.00
CA PRO A 50 3.75 34.30 -21.74
C PRO A 50 2.98 34.71 -20.49
N PHE A 51 2.23 35.81 -20.56
CA PHE A 51 1.44 36.33 -19.44
C PHE A 51 0.28 37.19 -19.97
N TYR A 52 -0.90 37.03 -19.39
CA TYR A 52 -1.99 38.00 -19.54
C TYR A 52 -2.94 38.04 -18.35
N VAL A 53 -3.65 39.16 -18.22
CA VAL A 53 -4.68 39.39 -17.21
C VAL A 53 -5.98 39.77 -17.91
N ASN A 54 -7.08 39.11 -17.55
CA ASN A 54 -8.40 39.53 -18.00
C ASN A 54 -8.87 40.75 -17.19
N ALA A 55 -9.25 41.83 -17.87
CA ALA A 55 -9.53 43.11 -17.24
C ALA A 55 -10.79 43.08 -16.36
N ASP A 56 -11.80 42.31 -16.76
CA ASP A 56 -13.07 42.24 -16.03
C ASP A 56 -13.01 41.28 -14.83
N THR A 57 -12.36 40.12 -15.00
CA THR A 57 -12.32 39.07 -13.96
C THR A 57 -11.05 39.11 -13.11
N SER A 58 -10.06 39.92 -13.47
CA SER A 58 -8.73 39.97 -12.85
C SER A 58 -7.97 38.64 -12.86
N ARG A 59 -8.43 37.65 -13.63
CA ARG A 59 -7.75 36.35 -13.74
C ARG A 59 -6.42 36.51 -14.45
N VAL A 60 -5.37 35.98 -13.83
CA VAL A 60 -4.03 35.92 -14.39
C VAL A 60 -3.82 34.58 -15.08
N PHE A 61 -3.19 34.61 -16.25
CA PHE A 61 -2.83 33.44 -17.03
C PHE A 61 -1.35 33.51 -17.36
N LEU A 62 -0.67 32.39 -17.16
CA LEU A 62 0.74 32.21 -17.51
C LEU A 62 0.81 31.28 -18.72
N GLY A 63 1.84 31.45 -19.54
CA GLY A 63 2.07 30.62 -20.73
C GLY A 63 2.39 29.16 -20.39
N PRO A 64 2.44 28.29 -21.41
CA PRO A 64 2.87 26.90 -21.22
C PRO A 64 4.28 26.83 -20.62
N ASP A 65 4.57 25.70 -19.96
CA ASP A 65 5.87 25.40 -19.36
C ASP A 65 6.35 26.42 -18.31
N THR A 66 5.40 27.11 -17.67
CA THR A 66 5.71 28.01 -16.54
C THR A 66 6.31 27.22 -15.37
N THR A 67 7.50 27.62 -14.95
CA THR A 67 8.25 26.98 -13.87
C THR A 67 8.29 27.88 -12.64
N VAL A 68 8.06 27.29 -11.45
CA VAL A 68 8.24 27.95 -10.15
C VAL A 68 9.46 27.32 -9.47
N ASN A 69 10.53 28.11 -9.31
CA ASN A 69 11.78 27.65 -8.67
C ASN A 69 11.71 27.82 -7.13
N GLY A 70 10.64 27.31 -6.54
CA GLY A 70 10.27 27.46 -5.13
C GLY A 70 8.94 26.75 -4.87
N HIS A 71 8.30 27.02 -3.73
CA HIS A 71 6.98 26.44 -3.44
C HIS A 71 5.88 27.08 -4.29
N PHE A 72 4.96 26.26 -4.79
CA PHE A 72 3.72 26.73 -5.39
C PHE A 72 2.59 26.64 -4.37
N TYR A 73 2.17 27.79 -3.84
CA TYR A 73 1.09 27.88 -2.85
C TYR A 73 -0.28 27.93 -3.52
N VAL A 74 -1.21 27.11 -3.02
CA VAL A 74 -2.63 27.07 -3.42
C VAL A 74 -3.49 27.25 -2.17
N GLY A 75 -3.85 28.49 -1.87
CA GLY A 75 -4.44 28.83 -0.58
C GLY A 75 -3.48 28.47 0.56
N GLY A 76 -3.93 27.66 1.52
CA GLY A 76 -3.09 27.14 2.61
C GLY A 76 -2.32 25.85 2.29
N ALA A 77 -2.52 25.26 1.09
CA ALA A 77 -1.75 24.11 0.64
C ALA A 77 -0.51 24.56 -0.15
N MET A 78 0.50 23.70 -0.26
CA MET A 78 1.68 23.97 -1.09
C MET A 78 2.19 22.73 -1.81
N VAL A 79 2.70 22.92 -3.02
CA VAL A 79 3.54 21.95 -3.73
C VAL A 79 4.98 22.33 -3.48
N ASP A 80 5.76 21.39 -2.97
CA ASP A 80 7.17 21.56 -2.66
C ASP A 80 8.05 21.24 -3.89
N THR A 81 9.28 21.77 -3.86
CA THR A 81 10.31 21.54 -4.87
C THR A 81 10.80 20.10 -4.94
N ASP A 82 10.61 19.30 -3.88
CA ASP A 82 10.91 17.86 -3.87
C ASP A 82 9.78 16.98 -4.45
N GLY A 83 8.66 17.59 -4.87
CA GLY A 83 7.46 16.91 -5.38
C GLY A 83 6.44 16.52 -4.30
N ASN A 84 6.70 16.82 -3.02
CA ASN A 84 5.76 16.60 -1.93
C ASN A 84 4.66 17.67 -1.91
N ILE A 85 3.56 17.37 -1.23
CA ILE A 85 2.41 18.27 -1.11
C ILE A 85 2.07 18.42 0.37
N TYR A 86 2.03 19.65 0.86
CA TYR A 86 1.59 19.97 2.22
C TYR A 86 0.15 20.49 2.21
N SER A 87 -0.67 20.00 3.14
CA SER A 87 -2.03 20.54 3.36
C SER A 87 -2.57 20.12 4.73
N THR A 88 -3.52 20.89 5.26
CA THR A 88 -4.30 20.52 6.44
C THR A 88 -5.12 19.25 6.22
N LEU A 89 -5.48 18.92 4.97
CA LEU A 89 -6.23 17.70 4.64
C LEU A 89 -5.44 16.42 4.99
N TRP A 90 -4.12 16.46 4.88
CA TRP A 90 -3.23 15.34 5.20
C TRP A 90 -2.67 15.41 6.63
N GLY A 91 -3.01 16.46 7.39
CA GLY A 91 -2.36 16.75 8.67
C GLY A 91 -0.88 17.12 8.52
N GLY A 92 -0.47 17.64 7.36
CA GLY A 92 0.91 17.96 7.04
C GLY A 92 1.30 17.48 5.64
N TRP A 93 2.43 16.77 5.55
CA TRP A 93 2.99 16.27 4.29
C TRP A 93 2.26 15.02 3.79
N LEU A 94 1.94 14.99 2.49
CA LEU A 94 1.30 13.86 1.82
C LEU A 94 2.14 12.59 1.94
N SER A 95 3.47 12.68 1.83
CA SER A 95 4.37 11.54 2.00
C SER A 95 4.26 10.89 3.39
N THR A 96 4.19 11.70 4.46
CA THR A 96 3.97 11.22 5.83
C THR A 96 2.62 10.53 5.96
N TRP A 97 1.57 11.12 5.40
CA TRP A 97 0.24 10.53 5.41
C TRP A 97 0.21 9.17 4.69
N LEU A 98 0.79 9.08 3.48
CA LEU A 98 0.88 7.84 2.70
C LEU A 98 1.64 6.74 3.45
N ASN A 99 2.79 7.07 4.03
CA ASN A 99 3.58 6.12 4.83
C ASN A 99 2.77 5.55 6.00
N ASN A 100 2.01 6.39 6.70
CA ASN A 100 1.15 5.95 7.80
C ASN A 100 0.02 5.04 7.32
N GLN A 101 -0.64 5.38 6.20
CA GLN A 101 -1.69 4.52 5.62
C GLN A 101 -1.15 3.16 5.18
N PHE A 102 0.02 3.12 4.55
CA PHE A 102 0.64 1.87 4.11
C PHE A 102 1.11 1.02 5.27
N ALA A 103 1.74 1.63 6.29
CA ALA A 103 2.14 0.91 7.50
C ALA A 103 0.93 0.27 8.23
N ALA A 104 -0.20 0.97 8.30
CA ALA A 104 -1.43 0.43 8.88
C ALA A 104 -1.96 -0.75 8.06
N ARG A 105 -1.93 -0.65 6.73
CA ARG A 105 -2.36 -1.73 5.83
C ARG A 105 -1.47 -2.96 5.94
N ASP A 106 -0.15 -2.78 5.94
CA ASP A 106 0.83 -3.86 6.05
C ASP A 106 0.70 -4.58 7.39
N SER A 107 0.51 -3.83 8.48
CA SER A 107 0.25 -4.39 9.80
C SER A 107 -1.01 -5.25 9.83
N ALA A 108 -2.09 -4.79 9.17
CA ALA A 108 -3.32 -5.56 9.06
C ALA A 108 -3.16 -6.83 8.20
N ILE A 109 -2.35 -6.79 7.15
CA ILE A 109 -2.02 -7.97 6.33
C ILE A 109 -1.21 -8.96 7.14
N ASN A 110 -0.15 -8.51 7.81
CA ASN A 110 0.71 -9.36 8.64
C ASN A 110 -0.10 -10.05 9.74
N ALA A 111 -0.96 -9.31 10.45
CA ALA A 111 -1.84 -9.89 11.46
C ALA A 111 -2.79 -10.98 10.91
N ARG A 112 -3.25 -10.85 9.65
CA ARG A 112 -4.03 -11.89 8.97
C ARG A 112 -3.17 -13.07 8.48
N ALA A 113 -1.90 -12.82 8.18
CA ALA A 113 -0.96 -13.82 7.67
C ALA A 113 -0.27 -14.65 8.78
N THR A 114 -0.11 -14.14 10.01
CA THR A 114 0.50 -14.86 11.16
C THR A 114 -0.41 -15.94 11.77
N LYS A 115 -1.22 -16.60 10.93
CA LYS A 115 -2.21 -17.63 11.32
C LYS A 115 -1.67 -19.07 11.29
N SER A 116 -0.39 -19.24 10.93
CA SER A 116 0.25 -20.54 10.80
C SER A 116 1.62 -20.50 11.44
N SER A 117 1.88 -21.35 12.42
CA SER A 117 3.25 -21.76 12.73
C SER A 117 3.35 -23.26 12.43
N GLY A 118 3.77 -23.58 11.22
CA GLY A 118 4.48 -24.82 10.99
C GLY A 118 5.96 -24.51 11.24
N TYR A 119 6.62 -25.27 12.12
CA TYR A 119 8.01 -25.58 11.79
C TYR A 119 7.98 -26.19 10.38
N LEU A 120 9.00 -25.99 9.55
CA LEU A 120 9.13 -26.63 8.23
C LEU A 120 9.30 -28.18 8.33
N ALA A 121 8.64 -28.82 9.30
CA ALA A 121 8.82 -30.19 9.77
C ALA A 121 7.46 -30.90 9.98
N ASN A 122 7.50 -32.17 10.36
CA ASN A 122 6.37 -33.11 10.40
C ASN A 122 5.21 -32.72 11.36
N THR A 123 5.28 -31.62 12.11
CA THR A 123 4.25 -31.16 13.05
C THR A 123 3.97 -29.66 12.90
N GLY A 124 2.71 -29.26 12.91
CA GLY A 124 2.32 -27.86 12.76
C GLY A 124 0.83 -27.60 12.98
N TRP A 125 0.45 -26.33 12.85
CA TRP A 125 -0.94 -25.91 12.96
C TRP A 125 -1.27 -24.71 12.07
N PHE A 126 -2.56 -24.60 11.76
CA PHE A 126 -3.23 -23.47 11.14
C PHE A 126 -4.41 -23.07 12.02
N LYS A 127 -4.55 -21.77 12.31
CA LYS A 127 -5.70 -21.22 13.05
C LYS A 127 -6.30 -20.06 12.29
N ASP A 128 -7.57 -20.19 11.92
CA ASP A 128 -8.32 -19.05 11.46
C ASP A 128 -8.91 -18.25 12.63
N SER A 129 -8.36 -17.06 12.89
CA SER A 129 -8.88 -16.17 13.94
C SER A 129 -10.29 -15.63 13.68
N SER A 130 -10.81 -15.64 12.44
CA SER A 130 -12.17 -15.15 12.15
C SER A 130 -13.25 -16.18 12.46
N THR A 131 -13.01 -17.46 12.17
CA THR A 131 -13.99 -18.53 12.41
C THR A 131 -13.71 -19.34 13.67
N GLY A 132 -12.51 -19.23 14.23
CA GLY A 132 -12.04 -20.08 15.33
C GLY A 132 -11.54 -21.45 14.88
N LEU A 133 -11.62 -21.79 13.58
CA LEU A 133 -11.17 -23.07 13.05
C LEU A 133 -9.68 -23.28 13.30
N ILE A 134 -9.32 -24.41 13.89
CA ILE A 134 -7.95 -24.86 14.10
C ILE A 134 -7.77 -26.22 13.38
N LEU A 135 -6.71 -26.31 12.58
CA LEU A 135 -6.20 -27.55 11.98
C LEU A 135 -4.80 -27.78 12.54
N GLN A 136 -4.52 -28.99 13.03
CA GLN A 136 -3.21 -29.35 13.58
C GLN A 136 -2.79 -30.70 13.05
N TRP A 137 -1.51 -30.90 12.81
CA TRP A 137 -0.99 -32.16 12.29
C TRP A 137 0.33 -32.52 12.95
N GLY A 138 0.67 -33.81 12.86
CA GLY A 138 1.89 -34.35 13.42
C GLY A 138 2.11 -35.81 13.07
N GLU A 139 3.15 -36.38 13.64
CA GLU A 139 3.38 -37.83 13.70
C GLU A 139 3.46 -38.30 15.15
N VAL A 140 3.24 -39.59 15.37
CA VAL A 140 3.38 -40.23 16.68
C VAL A 140 4.06 -41.59 16.53
N GLY A 141 5.09 -41.83 17.33
CA GLY A 141 5.68 -43.15 17.55
C GLY A 141 5.08 -43.80 18.81
N ARG A 142 4.67 -45.07 18.70
CA ARG A 142 4.01 -45.79 19.79
C ARG A 142 4.95 -46.05 20.96
N THR A 143 4.50 -45.77 22.18
CA THR A 143 5.19 -46.15 23.42
C THR A 143 4.39 -47.13 24.29
N GLY A 144 3.09 -47.29 24.01
CA GLY A 144 2.19 -48.22 24.68
C GLY A 144 0.87 -48.35 23.92
N TYR A 145 -0.10 -49.11 24.46
CA TYR A 145 -1.41 -49.23 23.81
C TYR A 145 -2.06 -47.85 23.62
N GLY A 146 -2.08 -47.02 24.68
CA GLY A 146 -2.40 -45.60 24.58
C GLY A 146 -1.12 -44.77 24.62
N THR A 147 -0.81 -44.09 23.52
CA THR A 147 0.33 -43.15 23.45
C THR A 147 -0.22 -41.72 23.41
N TRP A 148 0.09 -40.92 24.43
CA TRP A 148 -0.39 -39.53 24.49
C TRP A 148 0.29 -38.65 23.44
N VAL A 149 -0.52 -37.88 22.71
CA VAL A 149 -0.09 -36.88 21.72
C VAL A 149 -0.59 -35.52 22.14
N ASN A 150 0.32 -34.57 22.34
CA ASN A 150 -0.03 -33.18 22.59
C ASN A 150 -0.30 -32.46 21.27
N PHE A 151 -1.36 -31.66 21.24
CA PHE A 151 -1.55 -30.69 20.17
C PHE A 151 -0.57 -29.52 20.33
N PRO A 152 0.02 -29.01 19.23
CA PRO A 152 0.86 -27.80 19.26
C PRO A 152 0.21 -26.60 19.95
N ILE A 153 -1.10 -26.43 19.77
CA ILE A 153 -1.93 -25.47 20.49
C ILE A 153 -3.21 -26.14 20.99
N ALA A 154 -3.74 -25.72 22.14
CA ALA A 154 -5.03 -26.22 22.60
C ALA A 154 -6.16 -25.69 21.69
N PHE A 155 -7.14 -26.55 21.40
CA PHE A 155 -8.43 -26.11 20.85
C PHE A 155 -9.14 -25.20 21.85
N THR A 156 -9.87 -24.20 21.35
CA THR A 156 -10.47 -23.16 22.18
C THR A 156 -11.78 -23.58 22.86
N SER A 157 -12.52 -24.52 22.27
CA SER A 157 -13.83 -24.96 22.78
C SER A 157 -14.05 -26.47 22.60
N PHE A 158 -13.65 -27.04 21.45
CA PHE A 158 -13.83 -28.46 21.15
C PHE A 158 -12.77 -29.00 20.19
N CYS A 159 -12.41 -30.27 20.37
CA CYS A 159 -11.74 -31.09 19.35
C CYS A 159 -12.82 -31.88 18.59
N SER A 160 -13.16 -31.44 17.37
CA SER A 160 -14.19 -32.10 16.55
C SER A 160 -13.78 -33.50 16.11
N GLY A 161 -12.51 -33.67 15.76
CA GLY A 161 -12.03 -34.92 15.20
C GLY A 161 -10.51 -35.02 15.18
N VAL A 162 -10.03 -36.27 15.22
CA VAL A 162 -8.65 -36.65 14.98
C VAL A 162 -8.67 -37.80 14.00
N PHE A 163 -7.98 -37.64 12.88
CA PHE A 163 -7.81 -38.62 11.83
C PHE A 163 -6.40 -39.17 11.90
N LEU A 164 -6.26 -40.48 11.77
CA LEU A 164 -5.00 -41.19 11.89
C LEU A 164 -4.79 -42.07 10.66
N THR A 165 -3.54 -42.16 10.20
CA THR A 165 -3.10 -43.17 9.23
C THR A 165 -1.80 -43.78 9.70
N LEU A 166 -1.65 -45.10 9.56
CA LEU A 166 -0.37 -45.76 9.82
C LEU A 166 0.72 -45.12 8.97
N SER A 167 1.92 -45.03 9.54
CA SER A 167 3.10 -44.42 8.91
C SER A 167 4.36 -45.20 9.26
N ASP A 168 5.28 -45.33 8.31
CA ASP A 168 6.65 -45.82 8.50
C ASP A 168 7.62 -44.73 8.98
N SER A 169 7.09 -43.54 9.28
CA SER A 169 7.75 -42.46 10.01
C SER A 169 7.06 -42.26 11.37
N PRO A 170 7.81 -42.11 12.47
CA PRO A 170 9.26 -42.07 12.57
C PRO A 170 9.93 -43.46 12.71
N VAL A 171 9.18 -44.56 12.64
CA VAL A 171 9.68 -45.93 12.84
C VAL A 171 9.13 -46.90 11.80
N SER A 172 9.86 -47.98 11.51
CA SER A 172 9.44 -48.98 10.51
C SER A 172 8.11 -49.66 10.86
N LEU A 173 7.27 -49.89 9.84
CA LEU A 173 5.97 -50.56 9.98
C LEU A 173 6.12 -52.08 10.03
N ASN A 174 5.27 -52.72 10.83
CA ASN A 174 4.95 -54.14 10.73
C ASN A 174 3.59 -54.32 10.06
N ASN A 175 3.26 -55.55 9.65
CA ASN A 175 1.91 -55.87 9.17
C ASN A 175 0.89 -55.56 10.25
N SER A 176 -0.08 -54.70 9.93
CA SER A 176 -1.12 -54.29 10.85
C SER A 176 -1.94 -55.49 11.32
N THR A 177 -2.26 -55.47 12.61
CA THR A 177 -3.02 -56.50 13.32
C THR A 177 -4.39 -56.02 13.79
N GLN A 178 -4.65 -54.70 13.71
CA GLN A 178 -5.93 -54.08 14.06
C GLN A 178 -6.04 -52.65 13.50
N ASN A 179 -7.24 -52.08 13.60
CA ASN A 179 -7.47 -50.66 13.33
C ASN A 179 -6.87 -49.77 14.42
N ILE A 180 -6.31 -48.64 14.01
CA ILE A 180 -5.89 -47.56 14.91
C ILE A 180 -7.02 -46.56 15.13
N HIS A 181 -7.06 -45.92 16.29
CA HIS A 181 -8.01 -44.84 16.56
C HIS A 181 -7.49 -43.84 17.59
N ALA A 182 -8.10 -42.66 17.61
CA ALA A 182 -7.85 -41.66 18.63
C ALA A 182 -8.82 -41.87 19.80
N ALA A 183 -8.29 -42.15 20.98
CA ALA A 183 -9.03 -42.34 22.22
C ALA A 183 -8.83 -41.16 23.18
N GLY A 184 -9.79 -40.92 24.08
CA GLY A 184 -9.65 -39.94 25.16
C GLY A 184 -9.28 -38.53 24.69
N ARG A 185 -9.89 -38.04 23.60
CA ARG A 185 -9.64 -36.71 23.04
C ARG A 185 -10.00 -35.60 24.04
N THR A 186 -9.15 -34.59 24.10
CA THR A 186 -9.33 -33.38 24.92
C THR A 186 -9.04 -32.15 24.05
N LEU A 187 -9.08 -30.96 24.65
CA LEU A 187 -8.66 -29.73 23.98
C LEU A 187 -7.15 -29.67 23.72
N SER A 188 -6.33 -30.41 24.48
CA SER A 188 -4.87 -30.33 24.41
C SER A 188 -4.20 -31.56 23.79
N GLY A 189 -4.95 -32.62 23.48
CA GLY A 189 -4.37 -33.83 22.93
C GLY A 189 -5.32 -35.01 22.88
N PHE A 190 -4.76 -36.17 22.53
CA PHE A 190 -5.47 -37.44 22.45
C PHE A 190 -4.51 -38.61 22.73
N ASN A 191 -5.07 -39.80 22.99
CA ASN A 191 -4.30 -41.05 22.99
C ASN A 191 -4.38 -41.73 21.63
N TYR A 192 -3.24 -41.96 20.99
CA TYR A 192 -3.09 -42.88 19.88
C TYR A 192 -3.23 -44.32 20.40
N ALA A 193 -4.34 -44.98 20.06
CA ALA A 193 -4.66 -46.35 20.48
C ALA A 193 -4.22 -47.37 19.41
N ALA A 194 -3.21 -48.19 19.75
CA ALA A 194 -2.51 -49.06 18.80
C ALA A 194 -1.80 -50.26 19.46
N ASN A 195 -1.65 -51.38 18.76
CA ASN A 195 -0.96 -52.60 19.24
C ASN A 195 0.49 -52.53 18.77
N ALA A 196 1.29 -53.52 19.18
CA ALA A 196 2.72 -53.54 18.90
C ALA A 196 3.08 -53.50 17.40
N ALA A 197 2.20 -54.00 16.52
CA ALA A 197 2.43 -53.96 15.08
C ALA A 197 2.20 -52.57 14.46
N GLU A 198 1.39 -51.72 15.10
CA GLU A 198 1.09 -50.36 14.66
C GLU A 198 2.05 -49.36 15.32
N SER A 199 3.30 -49.35 14.85
CA SER A 199 4.44 -48.67 15.46
C SER A 199 4.40 -47.15 15.35
N SER A 200 3.78 -46.58 14.32
CA SER A 200 3.60 -45.12 14.18
C SER A 200 2.43 -44.72 13.30
N ALA A 201 2.00 -43.45 13.43
CA ALA A 201 0.94 -42.86 12.63
C ALA A 201 1.16 -41.37 12.36
N PHE A 202 0.69 -40.89 11.20
CA PHE A 202 0.40 -39.47 10.99
C PHE A 202 -0.98 -39.14 11.54
N TRP A 203 -1.14 -37.92 12.02
CA TRP A 203 -2.43 -37.45 12.52
C TRP A 203 -2.78 -36.05 12.00
N LEU A 204 -4.08 -35.83 11.80
CA LEU A 204 -4.68 -34.53 11.52
C LEU A 204 -5.83 -34.33 12.51
N ALA A 205 -5.80 -33.22 13.25
CA ALA A 205 -6.84 -32.83 14.17
C ALA A 205 -7.55 -31.56 13.68
N ILE A 206 -8.87 -31.50 13.88
CA ILE A 206 -9.72 -30.37 13.55
C ILE A 206 -10.60 -30.00 14.74
N GLY A 207 -10.78 -28.71 14.98
CA GLY A 207 -11.57 -28.18 16.08
C GLY A 207 -11.63 -26.66 16.07
N GLY A 208 -12.10 -26.08 17.16
CA GLY A 208 -12.23 -24.63 17.36
C GLY A 208 -12.62 -24.29 18.78
#